data_AF-A0A183HQA3-F1
#
_entry.id   AF-A0A183HQA3-F1
#
_cell.length_a   1.000
_cell.length_b   1.000
_cell.length_c   1.000
_cell.angle_alpha   90.00
_cell.angle_beta   90.00
_cell.angle_gamma   90.00
#
_symmetry.space_group_name_H-M   'P 1'
#
loop_
_entity.id
_entity.type
_entity.pdbx_description
1 polymer ?
#
loop_
_entity_poly.entity_id
_entity_poly.type
_entity_poly.pdbx_seq_one_letter_code
_entity_poly.pdbx_strand_id
1 'polypeptide(L)'
;LYIEQISIHYLVEVPKLKNTNFQANTTDALKQETWRSQRISRLIIDYLLRSGYFETAQKLAEQANVEDMCNKTVFMIAKQVEDSLSRHETDRCLEWIADNRSKLRRLKSTLETMVRLQDCIELVRRGERLEAVHYARKFLANLPKEQWSEQVVKVMGLIGFGIPSKSRAYTEYFSEKRWDQLIELFKHENARVYKVSDLKRFHSKT
;
A
#
# COMPACT_ATOMS: atom_id res chain seq x y z
N LEU A 1 5.59 6.70 -86.76
CA LEU A 1 6.89 6.00 -86.62
C LEU A 1 7.43 6.38 -85.25
N TYR A 2 7.21 5.55 -84.22
CA TYR A 2 8.19 4.53 -83.80
C TYR A 2 9.52 5.26 -83.52
N ILE A 3 9.94 5.55 -82.28
CA ILE A 3 10.26 4.58 -81.22
C ILE A 3 10.36 5.35 -79.88
N GLU A 4 9.30 5.30 -79.05
CA GLU A 4 9.39 5.52 -77.60
C GLU A 4 8.84 4.30 -76.83
N GLN A 5 8.89 3.11 -77.45
CA GLN A 5 8.14 1.94 -76.96
C GLN A 5 8.99 0.70 -76.63
N ILE A 6 10.30 0.82 -76.48
CA ILE A 6 11.17 -0.33 -76.13
C ILE A 6 12.15 0.04 -75.01
N SER A 7 11.62 0.32 -73.82
CA SER A 7 12.36 0.13 -72.56
C SER A 7 11.54 -0.62 -71.51
N ILE A 8 10.44 -1.27 -71.91
CA ILE A 8 9.54 -2.00 -71.00
C ILE A 8 9.75 -3.53 -71.05
N HIS A 9 10.57 -4.10 -71.95
CA HIS A 9 10.42 -5.54 -72.23
C HIS A 9 11.45 -6.53 -71.68
N TYR A 10 12.54 -6.16 -71.00
CA TYR A 10 13.50 -7.20 -70.54
C TYR A 10 14.14 -6.91 -69.18
N LEU A 11 13.35 -6.93 -68.11
CA LEU A 11 13.84 -7.39 -66.81
C LEU A 11 12.71 -8.10 -66.05
N VAL A 12 12.56 -9.39 -66.42
CA VAL A 12 12.27 -10.53 -65.55
C VAL A 12 10.92 -10.53 -64.82
N GLU A 13 10.03 -11.41 -65.32
CA GLU A 13 8.91 -11.99 -64.59
C GLU A 13 9.33 -12.42 -63.18
N VAL A 14 8.82 -11.73 -62.17
CA VAL A 14 8.81 -12.22 -60.79
C VAL A 14 7.60 -13.14 -60.66
N PRO A 15 7.77 -14.43 -60.33
CA PRO A 15 6.64 -15.32 -60.10
C PRO A 15 5.83 -14.77 -58.92
N LYS A 16 4.50 -14.74 -59.07
CA LYS A 16 3.56 -14.43 -57.98
C LYS A 16 3.74 -15.46 -56.85
N LEU A 17 4.65 -15.20 -55.92
CA LEU A 17 4.72 -15.91 -54.66
C LEU A 17 3.54 -15.42 -53.81
N LYS A 18 2.52 -16.28 -53.76
CA LYS A 18 1.40 -16.16 -52.83
C LYS A 18 1.94 -16.00 -51.41
N ASN A 19 1.72 -14.81 -50.89
CA ASN A 19 1.39 -14.46 -49.52
C ASN A 19 0.94 -15.67 -48.65
N THR A 20 1.68 -15.97 -47.58
CA THR A 20 1.16 -16.57 -46.32
C THR A 20 2.11 -16.48 -45.12
N ASN A 21 3.43 -16.25 -45.26
CA ASN A 21 4.36 -16.39 -44.13
C ASN A 21 4.90 -15.07 -43.50
N PHE A 22 4.51 -13.88 -43.97
CA PHE A 22 4.97 -12.62 -43.38
C PHE A 22 4.08 -12.11 -42.24
N GLN A 23 2.83 -12.57 -42.14
CA GLN A 23 1.89 -12.06 -41.14
C GLN A 23 2.03 -12.72 -39.76
N ALA A 24 2.52 -13.96 -39.68
CA ALA A 24 2.61 -14.71 -38.42
C ALA A 24 3.66 -14.13 -37.44
N ASN A 25 4.85 -13.79 -37.94
CA ASN A 25 5.95 -13.25 -37.11
C ASN A 25 5.69 -11.81 -36.62
N THR A 26 4.97 -10.99 -37.40
CA THR A 26 4.68 -9.60 -37.03
C THR A 26 3.66 -9.55 -35.89
N THR A 27 2.65 -10.43 -35.89
CA THR A 27 1.70 -10.52 -34.77
C THR A 27 2.36 -10.94 -33.46
N ASP A 28 3.33 -11.85 -33.49
CA ASP A 28 4.02 -12.29 -32.28
C ASP A 28 5.00 -11.23 -31.76
N ALA A 29 5.66 -10.49 -32.66
CA ALA A 29 6.47 -9.34 -32.29
C ALA A 29 5.63 -8.20 -31.66
N LEU A 30 4.48 -7.87 -32.25
CA LEU A 30 3.54 -6.86 -31.74
C LEU A 30 2.93 -7.26 -30.40
N LYS A 31 2.59 -8.54 -30.21
CA LYS A 31 2.16 -9.08 -28.91
C LYS A 31 3.27 -9.00 -27.86
N GLN A 32 4.53 -9.26 -28.25
CA GLN A 32 5.66 -9.18 -27.33
C GLN A 32 5.97 -7.73 -26.93
N GLU A 33 5.84 -6.79 -27.85
CA GLU A 33 6.04 -5.36 -27.61
C GLU A 33 4.94 -4.76 -26.72
N THR A 34 3.68 -5.10 -26.99
CA THR A 34 2.55 -4.72 -26.12
C THR A 34 2.69 -5.29 -24.72
N TRP A 35 3.10 -6.56 -24.58
CA TRP A 35 3.36 -7.17 -23.27
C TRP A 35 4.53 -6.49 -22.52
N ARG A 36 5.63 -6.18 -23.22
CA ARG A 36 6.76 -5.43 -22.66
C ARG A 36 6.33 -4.04 -22.20
N SER A 37 5.58 -3.33 -23.02
CA SER A 37 5.06 -1.99 -22.73
C SER A 37 4.13 -2.01 -21.52
N GLN A 38 3.18 -2.94 -21.45
CA GLN A 38 2.31 -3.14 -20.28
C GLN A 38 3.10 -3.43 -19.01
N ARG A 39 4.17 -4.24 -19.10
CA ARG A 39 5.01 -4.57 -17.96
C ARG A 39 5.82 -3.36 -17.47
N ILE A 40 6.33 -2.54 -18.38
CA ILE A 40 7.03 -1.29 -18.04
C ILE A 40 6.05 -0.30 -17.42
N SER A 41 4.89 -0.06 -18.03
CA SER A 41 3.84 0.80 -17.47
C SER A 41 3.46 0.36 -16.07
N ARG A 42 3.37 -0.95 -15.81
CA ARG A 42 3.11 -1.47 -14.47
C ARG A 42 4.21 -1.12 -13.46
N LEU A 43 5.48 -1.26 -13.82
CA LEU A 43 6.59 -0.89 -12.94
C LEU A 43 6.60 0.60 -12.63
N ILE A 44 6.31 1.43 -13.64
CA ILE A 44 6.24 2.88 -13.49
C ILE A 44 5.07 3.27 -12.59
N ILE A 45 3.88 2.71 -12.83
CA ILE A 45 2.70 2.97 -12.00
C ILE A 45 2.96 2.55 -10.54
N ASP A 46 3.54 1.37 -10.32
CA ASP A 46 3.90 0.88 -8.99
C ASP A 46 4.93 1.78 -8.28
N TYR A 47 5.90 2.33 -9.03
CA TYR A 47 6.83 3.32 -8.52
C TYR A 47 6.17 4.66 -8.20
N LEU A 48 5.31 5.18 -9.09
CA LEU A 48 4.59 6.44 -8.90
C LEU A 48 3.64 6.37 -7.69
N LEU A 49 2.96 5.24 -7.52
CA LEU A 49 2.11 4.98 -6.36
C LEU A 49 2.91 4.95 -5.05
N ARG A 50 4.08 4.32 -5.03
CA ARG A 50 4.96 4.35 -3.85
C ARG A 50 5.61 5.71 -3.58
N SER A 51 5.78 6.52 -4.61
CA SER A 51 6.38 7.85 -4.52
C SER A 51 5.35 8.96 -4.24
N GLY A 52 4.06 8.63 -4.14
CA GLY A 52 2.99 9.57 -3.82
C GLY A 52 2.40 10.36 -5.00
N TYR A 53 2.76 10.02 -6.25
CA TYR A 53 2.28 10.70 -7.47
C TYR A 53 1.01 10.04 -8.03
N PHE A 54 -0.12 10.21 -7.32
CA PHE A 54 -1.37 9.50 -7.60
C PHE A 54 -2.06 9.89 -8.91
N GLU A 55 -2.19 11.19 -9.19
CA GLU A 55 -2.85 11.67 -10.42
C GLU A 55 -2.11 11.22 -11.68
N THR A 56 -0.78 11.24 -11.64
CA THR A 56 0.07 10.77 -12.72
C THR A 56 -0.02 9.26 -12.90
N ALA A 57 0.03 8.50 -11.80
CA ALA A 57 -0.16 7.05 -11.82
C ALA A 57 -1.52 6.66 -12.40
N GLN A 58 -2.57 7.43 -12.08
CA GLN A 58 -3.92 7.22 -12.59
C GLN A 58 -4.00 7.46 -14.09
N LYS A 59 -3.54 8.61 -14.58
CA LYS A 59 -3.54 8.91 -16.03
C LYS A 59 -2.77 7.86 -16.82
N LEU A 60 -1.67 7.35 -16.27
CA LEU A 60 -0.88 6.30 -16.90
C LEU A 60 -1.60 4.94 -16.89
N ALA A 61 -2.34 4.61 -15.83
CA ALA A 61 -3.13 3.37 -15.75
C ALA A 61 -4.29 3.36 -16.75
N GLU A 62 -4.98 4.49 -16.91
CA GLU A 62 -6.05 4.72 -17.90
C GLU A 62 -5.50 4.57 -19.32
N GLN A 63 -4.35 5.20 -19.61
CA GLN A 63 -3.70 5.13 -20.93
C GLN A 63 -3.17 3.73 -21.28
N ALA A 64 -2.70 2.98 -20.29
CA ALA A 64 -2.12 1.65 -20.51
C ALA A 64 -3.16 0.50 -20.41
N ASN A 65 -4.43 0.80 -20.13
CA ASN A 65 -5.51 -0.17 -19.92
C ASN A 65 -5.17 -1.26 -18.88
N VAL A 66 -4.51 -0.85 -17.78
CA VAL A 66 -4.04 -1.73 -16.70
C VAL A 66 -4.71 -1.43 -15.35
N GLU A 67 -5.87 -0.76 -15.37
CA GLU A 67 -6.61 -0.31 -14.18
C GLU A 67 -6.90 -1.44 -13.19
N ASP A 68 -7.25 -2.63 -13.70
CA ASP A 68 -7.64 -3.82 -12.94
C ASP A 68 -6.47 -4.46 -12.16
N MET A 69 -5.23 -4.08 -12.47
CA MET A 69 -4.02 -4.61 -11.82
C MET A 69 -3.52 -3.73 -10.68
N CYS A 70 -4.02 -2.50 -10.58
CA CYS A 70 -3.67 -1.59 -9.52
C CYS A 70 -4.74 -1.70 -8.45
N ASN A 71 -4.36 -2.14 -7.25
CA ASN A 71 -5.24 -2.07 -6.09
C ASN A 71 -5.30 -0.60 -5.62
N LYS A 72 -5.89 0.26 -6.46
CA LYS A 72 -5.97 1.72 -6.33
C LYS A 72 -6.63 2.11 -5.01
N THR A 73 -7.64 1.34 -4.62
CA THR A 73 -8.34 1.46 -3.33
C THR A 73 -7.40 1.21 -2.16
N VAL A 74 -6.56 0.19 -2.24
CA VAL A 74 -5.62 -0.19 -1.18
C VAL A 74 -4.59 0.89 -0.87
N PHE A 75 -3.97 1.49 -1.90
CA PHE A 75 -3.00 2.57 -1.70
C PHE A 75 -3.67 3.86 -1.23
N MET A 76 -4.85 4.18 -1.77
CA MET A 76 -5.61 5.35 -1.34
C MET A 76 -6.05 5.24 0.13
N ILE A 77 -6.52 4.06 0.56
CA ILE A 77 -6.85 3.80 1.96
C ILE A 77 -5.59 3.96 2.82
N ALA A 78 -4.45 3.38 2.41
CA ALA A 78 -3.22 3.51 3.16
C ALA A 78 -2.79 4.98 3.31
N LYS A 79 -2.87 5.77 2.23
CA LYS A 79 -2.57 7.20 2.26
C LYS A 79 -3.51 7.98 3.19
N GLN A 80 -4.81 7.69 3.14
CA GLN A 80 -5.78 8.31 4.05
C GLN A 80 -5.48 7.98 5.53
N VAL A 81 -5.02 6.77 5.82
CA VAL A 81 -4.59 6.38 7.17
C VAL A 81 -3.33 7.15 7.58
N GLU A 82 -2.32 7.25 6.72
CA GLU A 82 -1.11 8.02 7.00
C GLU A 82 -1.42 9.51 7.26
N ASP A 83 -2.29 10.11 6.45
CA ASP A 83 -2.70 11.50 6.58
C ASP A 83 -3.59 11.74 7.82
N SER A 84 -4.36 10.73 8.25
CA SER A 84 -5.10 10.77 9.52
C SER A 84 -4.13 10.75 10.70
N LEU A 85 -3.17 9.82 10.69
CA LEU A 85 -2.18 9.71 11.76
C LEU A 85 -1.28 10.95 11.87
N SER A 86 -0.96 11.61 10.75
CA SER A 86 -0.19 12.87 10.78
C SER A 86 -0.98 14.05 11.34
N ARG A 87 -2.32 14.01 11.28
CA ARG A 87 -3.22 14.94 11.97
C ARG A 87 -3.52 14.55 13.42
N HIS A 88 -2.85 13.53 13.95
CA HIS A 88 -3.08 12.99 15.28
C HIS A 88 -4.49 12.37 15.47
N GLU A 89 -5.06 11.83 14.38
CA GLU A 89 -6.35 11.14 14.35
C GLU A 89 -6.13 9.64 14.14
N THR A 90 -6.64 8.78 15.03
CA THR A 90 -6.49 7.32 14.94
C THR A 90 -7.65 6.61 14.27
N ASP A 91 -8.78 7.27 14.04
CA ASP A 91 -10.03 6.66 13.59
C ASP A 91 -9.86 5.85 12.29
N ARG A 92 -9.26 6.46 11.26
CA ARG A 92 -9.01 5.78 9.97
C ARG A 92 -8.07 4.59 10.11
N CYS A 93 -7.07 4.70 11.00
CA CYS A 93 -6.16 3.59 11.27
C CYS A 93 -6.90 2.41 11.93
N LEU A 94 -7.80 2.70 12.87
CA LEU A 94 -8.63 1.70 13.53
C LEU A 94 -9.63 1.03 12.58
N GLU A 95 -10.22 1.78 11.66
CA GLU A 95 -11.05 1.23 10.56
C GLU A 95 -10.23 0.26 9.71
N TRP A 96 -9.03 0.66 9.27
CA TRP A 96 -8.16 -0.21 8.48
C TRP A 96 -7.74 -1.48 9.23
N ILE A 97 -7.48 -1.37 10.54
CA ILE A 97 -7.19 -2.51 11.41
C ILE A 97 -8.38 -3.47 11.45
N ALA A 98 -9.62 -2.94 11.56
CA ALA A 98 -10.83 -3.76 11.58
C ALA A 98 -10.99 -4.54 10.27
N ASP A 99 -10.79 -3.89 9.14
CA ASP A 99 -10.87 -4.51 7.81
C ASP A 99 -9.82 -5.60 7.59
N ASN A 100 -8.64 -5.45 8.21
CA ASN A 100 -7.51 -6.37 8.03
C ASN A 100 -7.26 -7.29 9.24
N ARG A 101 -8.19 -7.35 10.20
CA ARG A 101 -8.01 -7.99 11.51
C ARG A 101 -7.53 -9.43 11.44
N SER A 102 -8.13 -10.25 10.58
CA SER A 102 -7.75 -11.66 10.42
C SER A 102 -6.33 -11.81 9.88
N LYS A 103 -5.90 -10.93 8.98
CA LYS A 103 -4.54 -10.92 8.41
C LYS A 103 -3.52 -10.47 9.47
N LEU A 104 -3.82 -9.39 10.19
CA LEU A 104 -2.99 -8.85 11.26
C LEU A 104 -2.79 -9.86 12.40
N ARG A 105 -3.83 -10.62 12.76
CA ARG A 105 -3.74 -11.70 13.76
C ARG A 105 -2.76 -12.78 13.36
N ARG A 106 -2.81 -13.24 12.10
CA ARG A 106 -1.85 -14.23 11.57
C ARG A 106 -0.43 -13.69 11.52
N LEU A 107 -0.28 -12.39 11.24
CA LEU A 107 0.99 -11.68 11.25
C LEU A 107 1.50 -11.37 12.67
N LYS A 108 0.72 -11.67 13.72
CA LYS A 108 0.99 -11.31 15.12
C LYS A 108 1.33 -9.82 15.27
N SER A 109 0.59 -8.97 14.56
CA SER A 109 0.81 -7.53 14.55
C SER A 109 0.54 -6.91 15.94
N THR A 110 1.35 -5.93 16.32
CA THR A 110 1.17 -5.11 17.53
C THR A 110 0.51 -3.76 17.22
N LEU A 111 0.15 -3.49 15.96
CA LEU A 111 -0.36 -2.20 15.52
C LEU A 111 -1.64 -1.78 16.26
N GLU A 112 -2.61 -2.67 16.41
CA GLU A 112 -3.86 -2.38 17.14
C GLU A 112 -3.55 -1.93 18.57
N THR A 113 -2.66 -2.64 19.25
CA THR A 113 -2.24 -2.30 20.61
C THR A 113 -1.55 -0.94 20.67
N MET A 114 -0.65 -0.64 19.73
CA MET A 114 0.07 0.64 19.72
C MET A 114 -0.84 1.83 19.43
N VAL A 115 -1.78 1.71 18.50
CA VAL A 115 -2.78 2.76 18.21
C VAL A 115 -3.67 3.00 19.43
N ARG A 116 -4.20 1.94 20.04
CA ARG A 116 -5.05 2.05 21.24
C ARG A 116 -4.30 2.62 22.45
N LEU A 117 -3.00 2.35 22.58
CA LEU A 117 -2.15 2.98 23.60
C LEU A 117 -1.99 4.47 23.33
N GLN A 118 -1.84 4.88 22.06
CA GLN A 118 -1.75 6.29 21.70
C GLN A 118 -3.03 7.04 22.07
N ASP A 119 -4.22 6.44 21.84
CA ASP A 119 -5.49 7.02 22.28
C ASP A 119 -5.53 7.22 23.80
N CYS A 120 -5.09 6.22 24.58
CA CYS A 120 -4.99 6.35 26.03
C CYS A 120 -4.06 7.50 26.45
N ILE A 121 -2.92 7.68 25.78
CA ILE A 121 -1.98 8.76 26.07
C ILE A 121 -2.65 10.12 25.79
N GLU A 122 -3.37 10.25 24.69
CA GLU A 122 -4.08 11.50 24.35
C GLU A 122 -5.23 11.80 25.31
N LEU A 123 -5.98 10.79 25.78
CA LEU A 123 -6.98 10.96 26.85
C LEU A 123 -6.33 11.45 28.15
N VAL A 124 -5.18 10.89 28.53
CA VAL A 124 -4.43 11.37 29.70
C VAL A 124 -3.90 12.79 29.49
N ARG A 125 -3.45 13.14 28.27
CA ARG A 125 -3.01 14.50 27.91
C ARG A 125 -4.12 15.53 28.12
N ARG A 126 -5.37 15.16 27.82
CA ARG A 126 -6.58 16.00 28.01
C ARG A 126 -7.06 16.07 29.47
N GLY A 127 -6.46 15.28 30.36
CA GLY A 127 -6.90 15.17 31.75
C GLY A 127 -8.07 14.20 31.97
N GLU A 128 -8.54 13.52 30.92
CA GLU A 128 -9.67 12.58 30.92
C GLU A 128 -9.23 11.18 31.38
N ARG A 129 -8.54 11.09 32.52
CA ARG A 129 -7.97 9.82 33.03
C ARG A 129 -8.99 8.73 33.24
N LEU A 130 -10.19 9.09 33.72
CA LEU A 130 -11.24 8.10 33.95
C LEU A 130 -11.68 7.45 32.64
N GLU A 131 -11.79 8.21 31.56
CA GLU A 131 -12.11 7.69 30.24
C GLU A 131 -10.98 6.82 29.70
N ALA A 132 -9.72 7.23 29.90
CA ALA A 132 -8.55 6.42 29.56
C ALA A 132 -8.58 5.03 30.24
N VAL A 133 -8.99 4.96 31.52
CA VAL A 133 -9.16 3.68 32.23
C VAL A 133 -10.25 2.83 31.59
N HIS A 134 -11.41 3.42 31.27
CA HIS A 134 -12.51 2.68 30.64
C HIS A 134 -12.11 2.17 29.25
N TYR A 135 -11.43 2.99 28.46
CA TYR A 135 -10.93 2.65 27.14
C TYR A 135 -9.90 1.51 27.20
N ALA A 136 -8.91 1.62 28.09
CA ALA A 136 -7.91 0.58 28.32
C ALA A 136 -8.56 -0.73 28.77
N ARG A 137 -9.54 -0.69 29.68
CA ARG A 137 -10.27 -1.90 30.09
C ARG A 137 -11.05 -2.53 28.93
N LYS A 138 -11.64 -1.73 28.05
CA LYS A 138 -12.42 -2.22 26.91
C LYS A 138 -11.56 -2.91 25.85
N PHE A 139 -10.42 -2.34 25.50
CA PHE A 139 -9.62 -2.80 24.35
C PHE A 139 -8.33 -3.52 24.74
N LEU A 140 -7.78 -3.26 25.92
CA LEU A 140 -6.47 -3.77 26.35
C LEU A 140 -6.56 -4.86 27.42
N ALA A 141 -7.72 -5.07 28.06
CA ALA A 141 -7.86 -6.07 29.13
C ALA A 141 -7.59 -7.52 28.67
N ASN A 142 -7.95 -7.85 27.43
CA ASN A 142 -7.79 -9.18 26.86
C ASN A 142 -6.54 -9.32 25.96
N LEU A 143 -5.54 -8.45 26.16
CA LEU A 143 -4.29 -8.52 25.41
C LEU A 143 -3.57 -9.85 25.68
N PRO A 144 -3.12 -10.56 24.62
CA PRO A 144 -2.25 -11.73 24.76
C PRO A 144 -1.00 -11.38 25.56
N LYS A 145 -0.50 -12.32 26.37
CA LYS A 145 0.70 -12.13 27.23
C LYS A 145 1.91 -11.64 26.44
N GLU A 146 2.03 -12.08 25.18
CA GLU A 146 3.13 -11.73 24.28
C GLU A 146 3.11 -10.26 23.84
N GLN A 147 1.96 -9.58 23.96
CA GLN A 147 1.82 -8.16 23.61
C GLN A 147 2.01 -7.23 24.81
N TRP A 148 2.17 -7.74 26.02
CA TRP A 148 2.49 -6.95 27.22
C TRP A 148 3.95 -6.49 27.18
N SER A 149 4.21 -5.44 26.43
CA SER A 149 5.52 -4.80 26.36
C SER A 149 5.74 -3.84 27.52
N GLU A 150 7.01 -3.46 27.75
CA GLU A 150 7.37 -2.43 28.72
C GLU A 150 6.62 -1.10 28.47
N GLN A 151 6.35 -0.78 27.20
CA GLN A 151 5.57 0.41 26.83
C GLN A 151 4.11 0.31 27.31
N VAL A 152 3.46 -0.85 27.16
CA VAL A 152 2.09 -1.06 27.65
C VAL A 152 2.05 -0.82 29.16
N VAL A 153 2.98 -1.42 29.91
CA VAL A 153 3.04 -1.30 31.37
C VAL A 153 3.27 0.16 31.79
N LYS A 154 4.16 0.88 31.12
CA LYS A 154 4.43 2.31 31.39
C LYS A 154 3.21 3.19 31.11
N VAL A 155 2.47 2.94 30.03
CA VAL A 155 1.23 3.68 29.73
C VAL A 155 0.13 3.35 30.73
N MET A 156 -0.01 2.08 31.16
CA MET A 156 -0.96 1.72 32.22
C MET A 156 -0.61 2.41 33.55
N GLY A 157 0.68 2.48 33.88
CA GLY A 157 1.17 3.27 35.01
C GLY A 157 0.81 4.75 34.87
N LEU A 158 0.99 5.34 33.69
CA LEU A 158 0.64 6.73 33.41
C LEU A 158 -0.87 6.99 33.58
N ILE A 159 -1.74 6.10 33.14
CA ILE A 159 -3.20 6.20 33.34
C ILE A 159 -3.52 6.16 34.84
N GLY A 160 -2.90 5.22 35.57
CA GLY A 160 -3.12 4.98 37.00
C GLY A 160 -2.62 6.11 37.90
N PHE A 161 -1.38 6.56 37.71
CA PHE A 161 -0.72 7.59 38.53
C PHE A 161 -0.98 9.02 38.04
N GLY A 162 -1.44 9.19 36.79
CA GLY A 162 -1.56 10.49 36.15
C GLY A 162 -0.19 11.07 35.76
N ILE A 163 -0.20 12.25 35.13
CA ILE A 163 1.03 12.94 34.74
C ILE A 163 1.75 13.38 36.01
N PRO A 164 2.90 12.81 36.38
CA PRO A 164 3.60 13.26 37.58
C PRO A 164 4.19 14.64 37.27
N SER A 165 3.83 15.64 38.07
CA SER A 165 4.13 17.07 37.81
C SER A 165 5.62 17.45 37.72
N LYS A 166 6.55 16.49 37.81
CA LYS A 166 8.01 16.72 37.82
C LYS A 166 8.85 15.66 37.09
N SER A 167 8.28 14.77 36.27
CA SER A 167 9.08 13.70 35.65
C SER A 167 9.30 13.89 34.15
N ARG A 168 10.55 14.21 33.80
CA ARG A 168 11.08 14.31 32.41
C ARG A 168 10.91 13.01 31.61
N ALA A 169 10.76 11.87 32.29
CA ALA A 169 10.58 10.56 31.66
C ALA A 169 9.22 10.39 30.95
N TYR A 170 8.19 11.16 31.33
CA TYR A 170 6.88 11.10 30.68
C TYR A 170 6.75 12.09 29.53
N THR A 171 7.59 13.13 29.46
CA THR A 171 7.62 14.09 28.35
C THR A 171 7.91 13.41 27.01
N GLU A 172 8.71 12.34 27.03
CA GLU A 172 8.99 11.54 25.83
C GLU A 172 7.74 10.80 25.31
N TYR A 173 6.84 10.38 26.20
CA TYR A 173 5.57 9.75 25.80
C TYR A 173 4.57 10.72 25.18
N PHE A 174 4.71 12.02 25.43
CA PHE A 174 3.88 13.06 24.81
C PHE A 174 4.52 13.68 23.56
N SER A 175 5.71 13.21 23.16
CA SER A 175 6.44 13.69 21.99
C SER A 175 5.71 13.36 20.69
N GLU A 176 5.71 14.31 19.75
CA GLU A 176 5.15 14.14 18.40
C GLU A 176 5.84 13.00 17.62
N LYS A 177 7.09 12.67 17.97
CA LYS A 177 7.84 11.55 17.35
C LYS A 177 7.12 10.21 17.45
N ARG A 178 6.19 10.04 18.41
CA ARG A 178 5.39 8.80 18.51
C ARG A 178 4.43 8.64 17.34
N TRP A 179 3.90 9.74 16.81
CA TRP A 179 3.04 9.70 15.64
C TRP A 179 3.83 9.29 14.40
N ASP A 180 5.05 9.79 14.24
CA ASP A 180 5.96 9.35 13.17
C ASP A 180 6.26 7.84 13.27
N GLN A 181 6.54 7.35 14.49
CA GLN A 181 6.75 5.92 14.74
C GLN A 181 5.48 5.09 14.42
N LEU A 182 4.30 5.61 14.73
CA LEU A 182 3.04 4.95 14.46
C LEU A 182 2.73 4.89 12.96
N ILE A 183 3.04 5.96 12.22
CA ILE A 183 2.95 6.01 10.76
C ILE A 183 3.90 4.97 10.14
N GLU A 184 5.15 4.90 10.61
CA GLU A 184 6.12 3.95 10.08
C GLU A 184 5.73 2.49 10.40
N LEU A 185 5.22 2.25 11.61
CA LEU A 185 4.67 0.94 11.99
C LEU A 185 3.49 0.58 11.08
N PHE A 186 2.58 1.52 10.83
CA PHE A 186 1.47 1.32 9.90
C PHE A 186 1.97 0.96 8.50
N LYS A 187 2.91 1.71 7.93
CA LYS A 187 3.50 1.44 6.60
C LYS A 187 4.09 0.05 6.51
N HIS A 188 4.83 -0.36 7.53
CA HIS A 188 5.41 -1.70 7.63
C HIS A 188 4.33 -2.80 7.65
N GLU A 189 3.32 -2.65 8.49
CA GLU A 189 2.22 -3.62 8.60
C GLU A 189 1.36 -3.68 7.34
N ASN A 190 1.10 -2.53 6.74
CA ASN A 190 0.40 -2.38 5.47
C ASN A 190 1.13 -3.15 4.35
N ALA A 191 2.46 -2.99 4.24
CA ALA A 191 3.27 -3.74 3.30
C ALA A 191 3.22 -5.26 3.56
N ARG A 192 3.26 -5.70 4.82
CA ARG A 192 3.16 -7.13 5.18
C ARG A 192 1.80 -7.72 4.79
N VAL A 193 0.71 -6.99 5.03
CA VAL A 193 -0.65 -7.39 4.67
C VAL A 193 -0.81 -7.63 3.17
N TYR A 194 -0.25 -6.74 2.33
CA TYR A 194 -0.36 -6.87 0.88
C TYR A 194 0.63 -7.86 0.27
N LYS A 195 1.87 -7.96 0.77
CA LYS A 195 2.80 -9.03 0.37
C LYS A 195 2.19 -10.43 0.56
N VAL A 196 1.47 -10.63 1.66
CA VAL A 196 0.76 -11.87 1.95
C VAL A 196 -0.47 -12.08 1.05
N SER A 197 -1.09 -10.99 0.60
CA SER A 197 -2.21 -11.04 -0.34
C SER A 197 -1.73 -11.41 -1.75
N ASP A 198 -0.58 -10.88 -2.17
CA ASP A 198 0.06 -11.23 -3.45
C ASP A 198 0.47 -12.71 -3.49
N LEU A 199 1.08 -13.23 -2.41
CA LEU A 199 1.43 -14.66 -2.30
C LEU A 199 0.21 -15.57 -2.49
N LYS A 200 -0.96 -15.22 -1.95
CA LYS A 200 -2.19 -16.00 -2.15
C LYS A 200 -2.70 -15.97 -3.58
N ARG A 201 -2.55 -14.85 -4.30
CA ARG A 201 -2.99 -14.71 -5.69
C ARG A 201 -2.21 -15.63 -6.64
N PHE A 202 -0.98 -16.00 -6.28
CA PHE A 202 -0.18 -16.97 -7.03
C PHE A 202 -0.56 -18.43 -6.74
N HIS A 203 -1.00 -18.74 -5.52
CA HIS A 203 -1.38 -20.11 -5.14
C HIS A 203 -2.83 -20.50 -5.47
N SER A 204 -3.70 -19.56 -5.88
CA SER A 204 -5.10 -19.86 -6.23
C SER A 204 -5.32 -20.15 -7.73
N LYS A 205 -4.25 -20.44 -8.48
CA LYS A 205 -4.29 -20.77 -9.91
C LYS A 205 -3.63 -22.13 -10.22
N THR A 206 -3.82 -23.10 -9.32
CA THR A 206 -3.47 -24.50 -9.56
C THR A 206 -4.72 -25.33 -9.26
#